data_AF-A0A661AGH1-F1
#
_entry.id   AF-A0A661AGH1-F1
#
_cell.length_a   1.000
_cell.length_b   1.000
_cell.length_c   1.000
_cell.angle_alpha   90.00
_cell.angle_beta   90.00
_cell.angle_gamma   90.00
#
_symmetry.space_group_name_H-M   'P 1'
#
loop_
_entity.id
_entity.type
_entity.pdbx_description
1 polymer ?
#
loop_
_entity_poly.entity_id
_entity_poly.type
_entity_poly.pdbx_seq_one_letter_code
_entity_poly.pdbx_strand_id
1 'polypeptide(L)'
;MGRKKKIEKIEEIFRGKDIRKKLEVLEEVAKMENSFSLNLLFTCLNETSWHLRNKAAILLGRMGEKAYERLIEVLEKGVWYAKAGAALALGEMKKLDAIRHLIKYLDDKNETVKKSVEDAIRNIVREKPVEFVEEFLPSLPEEEAELIRERIKKLEPSVFEI
;
A
#
# COMPACT_ATOMS: atom_id res chain seq x y z
N MET A 1 19.09 0.62 -27.54
CA MET A 1 17.90 0.33 -28.39
C MET A 1 16.84 -0.54 -27.69
N GLY A 2 17.21 -1.56 -26.89
CA GLY A 2 16.25 -2.49 -26.26
C GLY A 2 15.30 -1.90 -25.21
N ARG A 3 15.79 -1.08 -24.26
CA ARG A 3 14.96 -0.53 -23.16
C ARG A 3 13.86 0.41 -23.65
N LYS A 4 14.16 1.30 -24.60
CA LYS A 4 13.20 2.24 -25.19
C LYS A 4 12.06 1.51 -25.90
N LYS A 5 12.39 0.55 -26.77
CA LYS A 5 11.40 -0.29 -27.47
C LYS A 5 10.50 -1.09 -26.52
N LYS A 6 11.06 -1.55 -25.38
CA LYS A 6 10.30 -2.23 -24.34
C LYS A 6 9.29 -1.30 -23.66
N ILE A 7 9.70 -0.08 -23.31
CA ILE A 7 8.79 0.94 -22.75
C ILE A 7 7.66 1.27 -23.73
N GLU A 8 7.99 1.53 -25.00
CA GLU A 8 6.99 1.83 -26.04
C GLU A 8 5.93 0.72 -26.18
N LYS A 9 6.36 -0.56 -26.12
CA LYS A 9 5.45 -1.70 -26.14
C LYS A 9 4.54 -1.77 -24.91
N ILE A 10 5.08 -1.47 -23.72
CA ILE A 10 4.28 -1.43 -22.48
C ILE A 10 3.24 -0.30 -22.57
N GLU A 11 3.63 0.87 -23.05
CA GLU A 11 2.72 2.01 -23.23
C GLU A 11 1.60 1.70 -24.24
N GLU A 12 1.91 0.96 -25.32
CA GLU A 12 0.89 0.48 -26.26
C GLU A 12 -0.12 -0.46 -25.59
N ILE A 13 0.36 -1.38 -24.75
CA ILE A 13 -0.51 -2.29 -23.99
C ILE A 13 -1.43 -1.50 -23.05
N PHE A 14 -0.90 -0.47 -22.38
CA PHE A 14 -1.69 0.35 -21.45
C PHE A 14 -2.67 1.31 -22.14
N ARG A 15 -2.43 1.68 -23.41
CA ARG A 15 -3.42 2.36 -24.26
C ARG A 15 -4.56 1.44 -24.70
N GLY A 16 -4.34 0.13 -24.70
CA GLY A 16 -5.37 -0.87 -25.02
C GLY A 16 -6.39 -1.08 -23.89
N LYS A 17 -7.51 -1.73 -24.21
CA LYS A 17 -8.55 -2.12 -23.24
C LYS A 17 -8.35 -3.52 -22.65
N ASP A 18 -7.36 -4.28 -23.12
CA ASP A 18 -7.14 -5.66 -22.71
C ASP A 18 -6.49 -5.74 -21.33
N ILE A 19 -7.32 -5.94 -20.32
CA ILE A 19 -6.90 -6.06 -18.91
C ILE A 19 -5.93 -7.23 -18.70
N ARG A 20 -6.07 -8.34 -19.46
CA ARG A 20 -5.18 -9.50 -19.30
C ARG A 20 -3.76 -9.15 -19.72
N LYS A 21 -3.61 -8.53 -20.89
CA LYS A 21 -2.31 -8.03 -21.36
C LYS A 21 -1.69 -7.02 -20.40
N LYS A 22 -2.50 -6.10 -19.85
CA LYS A 22 -2.03 -5.16 -18.82
C LYS A 22 -1.50 -5.89 -17.58
N LEU A 23 -2.23 -6.87 -17.07
CA LEU A 23 -1.81 -7.67 -15.90
C LEU A 23 -0.52 -8.46 -16.15
N GLU A 24 -0.40 -9.08 -17.32
CA GLU A 24 0.77 -9.89 -17.71
C GLU A 24 2.07 -9.09 -17.67
N VAL A 25 2.04 -7.82 -18.06
CA VAL A 25 3.25 -6.98 -18.11
C VAL A 25 3.61 -6.31 -16.79
N LEU A 26 2.71 -6.28 -15.79
CA LEU A 26 2.96 -5.53 -14.54
C LEU A 26 4.14 -6.08 -13.74
N GLU A 27 4.36 -7.39 -13.73
CA GLU A 27 5.55 -8.00 -13.11
C GLU A 27 6.84 -7.57 -13.82
N GLU A 28 6.80 -7.51 -15.16
CA GLU A 28 7.92 -7.06 -15.96
C GLU A 28 8.21 -5.57 -15.73
N VAL A 29 7.16 -4.74 -15.60
CA VAL A 29 7.24 -3.33 -15.25
C VAL A 29 7.91 -3.16 -13.89
N ALA A 30 7.44 -3.86 -12.86
CA ALA A 30 7.98 -3.74 -11.50
C ALA A 30 9.49 -4.06 -11.45
N LYS A 31 9.93 -5.12 -12.13
CA LYS A 31 11.34 -5.53 -12.25
C LYS A 31 12.24 -4.48 -12.93
N MET A 32 11.68 -3.48 -13.61
CA MET A 32 12.50 -2.41 -14.21
C MET A 32 13.02 -1.41 -13.17
N GLU A 33 12.43 -1.41 -11.95
CA GLU A 33 12.87 -0.64 -10.77
C GLU A 33 13.34 0.79 -11.06
N ASN A 34 12.56 1.55 -11.83
CA ASN A 34 12.90 2.90 -12.23
C ASN A 34 11.69 3.83 -12.15
N SER A 35 11.88 5.11 -12.48
CA SER A 35 10.81 6.11 -12.44
C SER A 35 9.62 5.76 -13.34
N PHE A 36 9.85 5.15 -14.50
CA PHE A 36 8.77 4.68 -15.37
C PHE A 36 7.93 3.60 -14.68
N SER A 37 8.57 2.61 -14.04
CA SER A 37 7.82 1.54 -13.36
C SER A 37 7.01 2.06 -12.18
N LEU A 38 7.60 2.93 -11.35
CA LEU A 38 6.86 3.60 -10.26
C LEU A 38 5.66 4.37 -10.83
N ASN A 39 5.88 5.24 -11.82
CA ASN A 39 4.82 6.08 -12.39
C ASN A 39 3.66 5.25 -12.98
N LEU A 40 3.99 4.18 -13.69
CA LEU A 40 2.98 3.31 -14.29
C LEU A 40 2.18 2.57 -13.21
N LEU A 41 2.84 2.02 -12.18
CA LEU A 41 2.17 1.34 -11.08
C LEU A 41 1.27 2.28 -10.26
N PHE A 42 1.71 3.51 -9.98
CA PHE A 42 0.86 4.51 -9.34
C PHE A 42 -0.34 4.91 -10.21
N THR A 43 -0.16 4.99 -11.53
CA THR A 43 -1.29 5.19 -12.47
C THR A 43 -2.28 4.02 -12.37
N CYS A 44 -1.79 2.80 -12.23
CA CYS A 44 -2.63 1.60 -12.11
C CYS A 44 -3.48 1.58 -10.84
N LEU A 45 -3.12 2.30 -9.77
CA LEU A 45 -4.00 2.47 -8.60
C LEU A 45 -5.31 3.21 -8.95
N ASN A 46 -5.37 3.86 -10.11
CA ASN A 46 -6.55 4.57 -10.61
C ASN A 46 -7.27 3.86 -11.76
N GLU A 47 -6.85 2.64 -12.13
CA GLU A 47 -7.54 1.85 -13.15
C GLU A 47 -8.93 1.43 -12.68
N THR A 48 -9.87 1.29 -13.63
CA THR A 48 -11.25 0.86 -13.35
C THR A 48 -11.30 -0.59 -12.85
N SER A 49 -10.40 -1.43 -13.37
CA SER A 49 -10.27 -2.83 -12.99
C SER A 49 -9.69 -2.97 -11.58
N TRP A 50 -10.43 -3.64 -10.70
CA TRP A 50 -9.93 -3.97 -9.37
C TRP A 50 -8.66 -4.84 -9.43
N HIS A 51 -8.59 -5.79 -10.37
CA HIS A 51 -7.43 -6.67 -10.52
C HIS A 51 -6.14 -5.88 -10.81
N LEU A 52 -6.21 -4.82 -11.64
CA LEU A 52 -5.06 -3.97 -11.94
C LEU A 52 -4.63 -3.15 -10.72
N ARG A 53 -5.59 -2.55 -10.00
CA ARG A 53 -5.30 -1.78 -8.78
C ARG A 53 -4.66 -2.68 -7.71
N ASN A 54 -5.22 -3.86 -7.47
CA ASN A 54 -4.70 -4.81 -6.49
C ASN A 54 -3.28 -5.28 -6.84
N LYS A 55 -3.06 -5.69 -8.11
CA LYS A 55 -1.74 -6.10 -8.57
C LYS A 55 -0.72 -4.98 -8.44
N ALA A 56 -1.10 -3.75 -8.80
CA ALA A 56 -0.23 -2.59 -8.67
C ALA A 56 0.10 -2.27 -7.21
N ALA A 57 -0.87 -2.35 -6.29
CA ALA A 57 -0.64 -2.16 -4.86
C ALA A 57 0.37 -3.18 -4.31
N ILE A 58 0.21 -4.46 -4.62
CA ILE A 58 1.16 -5.51 -4.21
C ILE A 58 2.57 -5.22 -4.75
N LEU A 59 2.67 -4.83 -6.02
CA LEU A 59 3.97 -4.54 -6.63
C LEU A 59 4.62 -3.29 -6.03
N LEU A 60 3.85 -2.23 -5.77
CA LEU A 60 4.33 -1.04 -5.07
C LEU A 60 4.80 -1.37 -3.64
N GLY A 61 4.08 -2.23 -2.93
CA GLY A 61 4.48 -2.73 -1.61
C GLY A 61 5.85 -3.42 -1.65
N ARG A 62 6.06 -4.31 -2.65
CA ARG A 62 7.34 -4.99 -2.86
C ARG A 62 8.49 -4.05 -3.27
N MET A 63 8.19 -2.89 -3.85
CA MET A 63 9.21 -1.88 -4.17
C MET A 63 9.72 -1.15 -2.91
N GLY A 64 9.05 -1.31 -1.77
CA GLY A 64 9.50 -0.82 -0.47
C GLY A 64 9.68 0.70 -0.43
N GLU A 65 10.80 1.14 0.14
CA GLU A 65 11.08 2.55 0.44
C GLU A 65 10.94 3.48 -0.77
N LYS A 66 11.22 3.00 -1.99
CA LYS A 66 11.08 3.79 -3.23
C LYS A 66 9.64 4.26 -3.48
N ALA A 67 8.64 3.56 -2.94
CA ALA A 67 7.23 3.89 -3.10
C ALA A 67 6.59 4.50 -1.84
N TYR A 68 7.25 4.42 -0.68
CA TYR A 68 6.67 4.70 0.64
C TYR A 68 6.05 6.10 0.74
N GLU A 69 6.84 7.15 0.51
CA GLU A 69 6.37 8.54 0.61
C GLU A 69 5.18 8.84 -0.32
N ARG A 70 5.26 8.38 -1.57
CA ARG A 70 4.19 8.60 -2.55
C ARG A 70 2.94 7.78 -2.23
N LEU A 71 3.06 6.63 -1.57
CA LEU A 71 1.90 5.89 -1.07
C LEU A 71 1.18 6.65 0.04
N ILE A 72 1.92 7.30 0.95
CA ILE A 72 1.33 8.18 1.97
C ILE A 72 0.56 9.33 1.30
N GLU A 73 1.15 9.98 0.29
CA GLU A 73 0.46 11.04 -0.46
C GLU A 73 -0.84 10.55 -1.12
N VAL A 74 -0.84 9.36 -1.71
CA VAL A 74 -2.03 8.77 -2.34
C VAL A 74 -3.07 8.39 -1.30
N LEU A 75 -2.67 7.87 -0.13
CA LEU A 75 -3.57 7.58 0.98
C LEU A 75 -4.28 8.86 1.46
N GLU A 76 -3.61 10.00 1.42
CA GLU A 76 -4.14 11.30 1.83
C GLU A 76 -5.05 11.96 0.80
N LYS A 77 -4.54 12.10 -0.42
CA LYS A 77 -5.13 12.95 -1.47
C LYS A 77 -5.85 12.16 -2.55
N GLY A 78 -5.72 10.83 -2.54
CA GLY A 78 -6.32 9.96 -3.54
C GLY A 78 -7.85 9.90 -3.45
N VAL A 79 -8.46 9.45 -4.53
CA VAL A 79 -9.86 9.00 -4.53
C VAL A 79 -9.97 7.64 -3.82
N TRP A 80 -11.18 7.26 -3.40
CA TRP A 80 -11.38 6.12 -2.49
C TRP A 80 -10.70 4.81 -2.93
N TYR A 81 -10.72 4.48 -4.22
CA TYR A 81 -10.08 3.25 -4.71
C TYR A 81 -8.56 3.34 -4.75
N ALA A 82 -8.01 4.53 -4.96
CA ALA A 82 -6.55 4.77 -4.93
C ALA A 82 -6.05 4.77 -3.48
N LYS A 83 -6.82 5.36 -2.55
CA LYS A 83 -6.56 5.28 -1.10
C LYS A 83 -6.54 3.84 -0.61
N ALA A 84 -7.53 3.04 -0.99
CA ALA A 84 -7.57 1.61 -0.66
C ALA A 84 -6.36 0.86 -1.21
N GLY A 85 -5.97 1.12 -2.47
CA GLY A 85 -4.77 0.55 -3.07
C GLY A 85 -3.48 0.97 -2.34
N ALA A 86 -3.38 2.23 -1.90
CA ALA A 86 -2.24 2.70 -1.14
C ALA A 86 -2.15 2.05 0.25
N ALA A 87 -3.28 1.91 0.94
CA ALA A 87 -3.35 1.21 2.23
C ALA A 87 -2.86 -0.24 2.10
N LEU A 88 -3.34 -0.97 1.08
CA LEU A 88 -2.89 -2.35 0.82
C LEU A 88 -1.39 -2.41 0.55
N ALA A 89 -0.86 -1.52 -0.28
CA ALA A 89 0.57 -1.46 -0.58
C ALA A 89 1.43 -1.19 0.68
N LEU A 90 0.98 -0.29 1.56
CA LEU A 90 1.64 -0.01 2.84
C LEU A 90 1.58 -1.23 3.77
N GLY A 91 0.48 -1.97 3.78
CA GLY A 91 0.36 -3.24 4.51
C GLY A 91 1.34 -4.30 4.00
N GLU A 92 1.50 -4.43 2.68
CA GLU A 92 2.45 -5.36 2.05
C GLU A 92 3.92 -5.01 2.35
N MET A 93 4.23 -3.74 2.64
CA MET A 93 5.57 -3.33 3.07
C MET A 93 5.91 -3.81 4.49
N LYS A 94 4.90 -4.09 5.32
CA LYS A 94 5.06 -4.53 6.72
C LYS A 94 5.95 -3.60 7.57
N LYS A 95 5.95 -2.30 7.26
CA LYS A 95 6.72 -1.26 7.99
C LYS A 95 5.85 -0.71 9.12
N LEU A 96 6.30 -0.83 10.37
CA LEU A 96 5.55 -0.35 11.55
C LEU A 96 5.24 1.15 11.46
N ASP A 97 6.15 1.96 10.92
CA ASP A 97 5.94 3.40 10.71
C ASP A 97 4.69 3.72 9.87
N ALA A 98 4.26 2.82 8.98
CA ALA A 98 3.07 3.03 8.17
C ALA A 98 1.79 3.14 9.02
N ILE A 99 1.78 2.54 10.22
CA ILE A 99 0.64 2.58 11.15
C ILE A 99 0.27 4.03 11.49
N ARG A 100 1.26 4.91 11.68
CA ARG A 100 1.05 6.34 12.00
C ARG A 100 0.21 7.05 10.93
N HIS A 101 0.37 6.65 9.67
CA HIS A 101 -0.37 7.21 8.54
C HIS A 101 -1.71 6.50 8.29
N LEU A 102 -1.78 5.20 8.57
CA LEU A 102 -2.97 4.37 8.38
C LEU A 102 -4.04 4.61 9.44
N ILE A 103 -3.65 4.86 10.69
CA ILE A 103 -4.55 4.86 11.85
C ILE A 103 -5.74 5.84 11.71
N LYS A 104 -5.52 6.98 11.04
CA LYS A 104 -6.54 8.01 10.79
C LYS A 104 -7.64 7.59 9.82
N TYR A 105 -7.45 6.49 9.08
CA TYR A 105 -8.40 5.99 8.07
C TYR A 105 -9.22 4.78 8.53
N LEU A 106 -9.07 4.35 9.80
CA LEU A 106 -9.97 3.35 10.39
C LEU A 106 -11.43 3.84 10.50
N ASP A 107 -11.66 5.16 10.38
CA ASP A 107 -13.01 5.76 10.32
C ASP A 107 -13.29 6.41 8.95
N ASP A 108 -12.58 6.02 7.88
CA ASP A 108 -12.86 6.58 6.56
C ASP A 108 -14.32 6.31 6.15
N LYS A 109 -14.97 7.31 5.56
CA LYS A 109 -16.38 7.24 5.13
C LYS A 109 -16.60 6.17 4.06
N ASN A 110 -15.55 5.83 3.30
CA ASN A 110 -15.61 4.77 2.31
C ASN A 110 -15.21 3.43 2.94
N GLU A 111 -16.17 2.50 2.98
CA GLU A 111 -15.98 1.18 3.56
C GLU A 111 -14.84 0.36 2.93
N THR A 112 -14.53 0.59 1.64
CA THR A 112 -13.41 -0.11 0.98
C THR A 112 -12.06 0.39 1.48
N VAL A 113 -11.95 1.71 1.71
CA VAL A 113 -10.74 2.31 2.30
C VAL A 113 -10.57 1.79 3.71
N LYS A 114 -11.62 1.85 4.53
CA LYS A 114 -11.61 1.37 5.91
C LYS A 114 -11.13 -0.08 6.00
N LYS A 115 -11.74 -1.00 5.26
CA LYS A 115 -11.33 -2.42 5.24
C LYS A 115 -9.88 -2.61 4.80
N SER A 116 -9.45 -1.90 3.76
CA SER A 116 -8.07 -1.98 3.28
C SER A 116 -7.05 -1.50 4.32
N VAL A 117 -7.41 -0.48 5.09
CA VAL A 117 -6.60 0.05 6.19
C VAL A 117 -6.55 -0.90 7.37
N GLU A 118 -7.70 -1.48 7.74
CA GLU A 118 -7.77 -2.52 8.77
C GLU A 118 -6.88 -3.72 8.42
N ASP A 119 -7.00 -4.23 7.20
CA ASP A 119 -6.21 -5.37 6.71
C ASP A 119 -4.71 -5.02 6.68
N ALA A 120 -4.37 -3.82 6.24
CA ALA A 120 -2.98 -3.35 6.22
C ALA A 120 -2.39 -3.28 7.65
N ILE A 121 -3.10 -2.68 8.60
CA ILE A 121 -2.66 -2.61 10.00
C ILE A 121 -2.52 -4.01 10.60
N ARG A 122 -3.51 -4.89 10.39
CA ARG A 122 -3.45 -6.29 10.84
C ARG A 122 -2.23 -7.01 10.28
N ASN A 123 -1.95 -6.85 8.98
CA ASN A 123 -0.79 -7.47 8.35
C ASN A 123 0.53 -6.98 8.96
N ILE A 124 0.65 -5.67 9.21
CA ILE A 124 1.84 -5.08 9.82
C ILE A 124 2.04 -5.60 11.25
N VAL A 125 1.03 -5.51 12.12
CA VAL A 125 1.19 -5.85 13.54
C VAL A 125 1.27 -7.35 13.81
N ARG A 126 0.63 -8.18 12.98
CA ARG A 126 0.75 -9.65 13.09
C ARG A 126 2.10 -10.17 12.62
N GLU A 127 2.77 -9.48 11.71
CA GLU A 127 4.13 -9.86 11.30
C GLU A 127 5.12 -9.71 12.45
N LYS A 128 4.99 -8.60 13.19
CA LYS A 128 5.98 -8.15 14.18
C LYS A 128 5.30 -7.75 15.50
N PRO A 129 4.57 -8.66 16.18
CA PRO A 129 3.76 -8.29 17.35
C PRO A 129 4.64 -7.81 18.51
N VAL A 130 5.77 -8.47 18.76
CA VAL A 130 6.72 -8.10 19.82
C VAL A 130 7.35 -6.73 19.54
N GLU A 131 7.93 -6.53 18.35
CA GLU A 131 8.51 -5.24 17.93
C GLU A 131 7.47 -4.12 17.97
N PHE A 132 6.21 -4.40 17.59
CA PHE A 132 5.13 -3.41 17.68
C PHE A 132 4.88 -2.94 19.13
N VAL A 133 4.76 -3.87 20.08
CA VAL A 133 4.38 -3.56 21.47
C VAL A 133 5.56 -3.08 22.30
N GLU A 134 6.73 -3.71 22.16
CA GLU A 134 7.89 -3.49 23.03
C GLU A 134 8.85 -2.42 22.49
N GLU A 135 8.85 -2.15 21.19
CA GLU A 135 9.79 -1.20 20.56
C GLU A 135 9.07 -0.01 19.91
N PHE A 136 8.12 -0.27 19.01
CA PHE A 136 7.47 0.78 18.24
C PHE A 136 6.58 1.67 19.11
N LEU A 137 5.62 1.11 19.87
CA LEU A 137 4.75 1.93 20.73
C LEU A 137 5.55 2.78 21.73
N PRO A 138 6.54 2.25 22.47
CA PRO A 138 7.34 3.05 23.41
C PRO A 138 8.25 4.10 22.73
N SER A 139 8.53 3.96 21.43
CA SER A 139 9.34 4.93 20.69
C SER A 139 8.57 6.20 20.28
N LEU A 140 7.24 6.18 20.33
CA LEU A 140 6.39 7.29 19.91
C LEU A 140 6.10 8.26 21.06
N PRO A 141 5.69 9.50 20.76
CA PRO A 141 5.11 10.39 21.77
C PRO A 141 3.92 9.71 22.46
N GLU A 142 3.83 9.84 23.79
CA GLU A 142 2.82 9.17 24.63
C GLU A 142 1.39 9.28 24.07
N GLU A 143 0.97 10.47 23.67
CA GLU A 143 -0.38 10.72 23.15
C GLU A 143 -0.63 9.97 21.83
N GLU A 144 0.38 9.86 20.97
CA GLU A 144 0.30 9.11 19.71
C GLU A 144 0.32 7.59 19.98
N ALA A 145 1.17 7.14 20.89
CA ALA A 145 1.26 5.74 21.29
C ALA A 145 -0.06 5.23 21.88
N GLU A 146 -0.69 6.00 22.77
CA GLU A 146 -1.96 5.65 23.39
C GLU A 146 -3.12 5.63 22.39
N LEU A 147 -3.16 6.59 21.46
CA LEU A 147 -4.14 6.55 20.36
C LEU A 147 -3.98 5.28 19.52
N ILE A 148 -2.75 4.96 19.08
CA ILE A 148 -2.50 3.77 18.27
C ILE A 148 -2.83 2.51 19.07
N ARG A 149 -2.43 2.43 20.34
CA ARG A 149 -2.73 1.32 21.24
C ARG A 149 -4.23 1.09 21.36
N GLU A 150 -5.01 2.13 21.68
CA GLU A 150 -6.46 2.02 21.86
C GLU A 150 -7.14 1.50 20.58
N ARG A 151 -6.76 2.08 19.44
CA ARG A 151 -7.32 1.77 18.12
C ARG A 151 -6.98 0.34 17.70
N ILE A 152 -5.73 -0.07 17.86
CA ILE A 152 -5.28 -1.41 17.48
C ILE A 152 -5.81 -2.46 18.46
N LYS A 153 -5.97 -2.15 19.74
CA LYS A 153 -6.59 -3.07 20.71
C LYS A 153 -8.03 -3.41 20.34
N LYS A 154 -8.79 -2.46 19.76
CA LYS A 154 -10.13 -2.72 19.22
C LYS A 154 -10.10 -3.55 17.92
N LEU A 155 -9.06 -3.35 17.10
CA LEU A 155 -8.94 -3.95 15.78
C LEU A 155 -8.39 -5.39 15.80
N GLU A 156 -7.37 -5.62 16.62
CA GLU A 156 -6.56 -6.84 16.73
C GLU A 156 -6.02 -6.98 18.17
N PRO A 157 -6.89 -7.34 19.15
CA PRO A 157 -6.50 -7.40 20.57
C PRO A 157 -5.39 -8.43 20.86
N SER A 158 -5.35 -9.52 20.10
CA SER A 158 -4.39 -10.63 20.23
C SER A 158 -2.92 -10.19 20.14
N VAL A 159 -2.62 -9.07 19.49
CA VAL A 159 -1.23 -8.55 19.38
C VAL A 159 -0.66 -8.14 20.73
N PHE A 160 -1.51 -7.86 21.73
CA PHE A 160 -1.12 -7.43 23.07
C PHE A 160 -1.09 -8.57 24.10
N GLU A 161 -1.31 -9.81 23.68
CA GLU A 161 -1.34 -11.00 24.56
C GLU A 161 0.01 -11.75 24.58
N ILE A 162 1.10 -11.06 24.22
CA ILE A 162 2.46 -11.59 24.09
C ILE A 162 3.23 -11.63 25.41
#